data_AF-A0A2H0WFR3-F1
#
_entry.id   AF-A0A2H0WFR3-F1
#
_cell.length_a   1.000
_cell.length_b   1.000
_cell.length_c   1.000
_cell.angle_alpha   90.00
_cell.angle_beta   90.00
_cell.angle_gamma   90.00
#
_symmetry.space_group_name_H-M   'P 1'
#
loop_
_entity.id
_entity.type
_entity.pdbx_description
1 polymer ?
#
loop_
_entity_poly.entity_id
_entity_poly.type
_entity_poly.pdbx_seq_one_letter_code
_entity_poly.pdbx_strand_id
1 'polypeptide(L)'
;MKSKTQSFIAALTIVLVAGVYALPSYAVNFDKNVPANIQKQMVEDLDFINQIQGNGQTPFHKSIYGNVDGATYKKFFETHIEAVGMNSCGGGAAVACVIPFLNPNKMWLTKNFVEFSHPQVARVMIVYHEARHSESEHGNWGHDTCPTPFLDENGKDMASIWTGAKLAGQPACDSTEKGSYGSSTIMLKNISKFCANCSDKVKMDADMYAIDQLGRIDQPKVKAAMLADFNATAK
;
A
#
# COMPACT_ATOMS: atom_id res chain seq x y z
N MET A 1 -53.48 57.50 -1.88
CA MET A 1 -53.98 56.17 -2.34
C MET A 1 -52.78 55.31 -2.73
N LYS A 2 -52.89 54.02 -2.37
CA LYS A 2 -52.01 52.85 -2.54
C LYS A 2 -51.25 52.82 -3.89
N SER A 3 -50.01 52.32 -3.97
CA SER A 3 -49.78 50.87 -4.15
C SER A 3 -48.29 50.52 -3.97
N LYS A 4 -47.99 49.52 -3.13
CA LYS A 4 -46.67 48.86 -3.04
C LYS A 4 -46.75 47.55 -3.82
N THR A 5 -45.93 47.40 -4.86
CA THR A 5 -45.83 46.16 -5.63
C THR A 5 -44.65 45.34 -5.08
N GLN A 6 -44.95 44.30 -4.31
CA GLN A 6 -43.96 43.29 -3.91
C GLN A 6 -43.80 42.28 -5.05
N SER A 7 -42.59 42.19 -5.62
CA SER A 7 -42.23 41.13 -6.56
C SER A 7 -41.71 39.92 -5.79
N PHE A 8 -42.42 38.80 -5.88
CA PHE A 8 -41.98 37.50 -5.41
C PHE A 8 -41.07 36.87 -6.49
N ILE A 9 -39.78 36.75 -6.20
CA ILE A 9 -38.86 35.91 -6.98
C ILE A 9 -38.95 34.51 -6.41
N ALA A 10 -39.56 33.59 -7.16
CA ALA A 10 -39.61 32.18 -6.83
C ALA A 10 -38.22 31.56 -7.03
N ALA A 11 -37.60 31.11 -5.93
CA ALA A 11 -36.37 30.34 -5.97
C ALA A 11 -36.67 28.91 -6.42
N LEU A 12 -36.25 28.56 -7.65
CA LEU A 12 -36.33 27.22 -8.19
C LEU A 12 -35.15 26.39 -7.65
N THR A 13 -35.38 25.62 -6.59
CA THR A 13 -34.39 24.69 -6.06
C THR A 13 -34.35 23.45 -6.96
N ILE A 14 -33.35 23.37 -7.84
CA ILE A 14 -33.06 22.14 -8.60
C ILE A 14 -32.42 21.13 -7.64
N VAL A 15 -33.20 20.14 -7.21
CA VAL A 15 -32.68 18.96 -6.52
C VAL A 15 -32.02 18.07 -7.57
N LEU A 16 -30.70 18.24 -7.73
CA LEU A 16 -29.87 17.29 -8.48
C LEU A 16 -29.85 15.99 -7.67
N VAL A 17 -30.67 15.02 -8.09
CA VAL A 17 -30.57 13.64 -7.64
C VAL A 17 -29.22 13.12 -8.15
N ALA A 18 -28.22 13.14 -7.27
CA ALA A 18 -26.96 12.47 -7.51
C ALA A 18 -27.27 10.98 -7.69
N GLY A 19 -27.32 10.54 -8.95
CA GLY A 19 -27.27 9.13 -9.26
C GLY A 19 -25.98 8.59 -8.68
N VAL A 20 -26.11 7.86 -7.57
CA VAL A 20 -25.01 7.08 -6.99
C VAL A 20 -24.74 5.97 -7.99
N TYR A 21 -23.86 6.24 -8.95
CA TYR A 21 -23.30 5.19 -9.78
C TYR A 21 -22.54 4.27 -8.83
N ALA A 22 -23.11 3.08 -8.60
CA ALA A 22 -22.39 2.00 -7.95
C ALA A 22 -21.16 1.72 -8.81
N LEU A 23 -20.00 2.19 -8.36
CA LEU A 23 -18.74 1.86 -8.99
C LEU A 23 -18.58 0.34 -8.95
N PRO A 24 -17.99 -0.27 -10.00
CA PRO A 24 -17.76 -1.71 -10.02
C PRO A 24 -17.01 -2.12 -8.76
N SER A 25 -17.64 -3.02 -7.98
CA SER A 25 -17.05 -3.55 -6.76
C SER A 25 -15.77 -4.31 -7.10
N TYR A 26 -14.76 -4.18 -6.25
CA TYR A 26 -13.57 -5.01 -6.29
C TYR A 26 -13.96 -6.50 -6.35
N ALA A 27 -13.63 -7.18 -7.45
CA ALA A 27 -13.86 -8.61 -7.58
C ALA A 27 -12.54 -9.37 -7.46
N VAL A 28 -11.86 -9.21 -6.33
CA VAL A 28 -10.75 -10.09 -5.96
C VAL A 28 -11.33 -11.47 -5.68
N ASN A 29 -10.80 -12.50 -6.34
CA ASN A 29 -11.27 -13.86 -6.13
C ASN A 29 -10.61 -14.45 -4.88
N PHE A 30 -11.41 -14.69 -3.83
CA PHE A 30 -10.92 -15.37 -2.65
C PHE A 30 -11.12 -16.87 -2.76
N ASP A 31 -10.08 -17.64 -2.44
CA ASP A 31 -10.22 -19.07 -2.22
C ASP A 31 -11.16 -19.34 -1.03
N LYS A 32 -11.85 -20.49 -1.08
CA LYS A 32 -12.76 -20.93 0.00
C LYS A 32 -12.11 -21.04 1.38
N ASN A 33 -10.78 -21.16 1.44
CA ASN A 33 -10.03 -21.29 2.69
C ASN A 33 -9.60 -19.94 3.30
N VAL A 34 -9.84 -18.81 2.64
CA VAL A 34 -9.64 -17.48 3.24
C VAL A 34 -10.81 -17.18 4.18
N PRO A 35 -10.59 -16.91 5.48
CA PRO A 35 -11.68 -16.62 6.41
C PRO A 35 -12.54 -15.43 5.97
N ALA A 36 -13.86 -15.53 6.10
CA ALA A 36 -14.79 -14.50 5.59
C ALA A 36 -14.54 -13.09 6.16
N ASN A 37 -14.14 -13.00 7.43
CA ASN A 37 -13.75 -11.72 8.05
C ASN A 37 -12.47 -11.13 7.42
N ILE A 38 -11.54 -11.98 6.98
CA ILE A 38 -10.32 -11.55 6.30
C ILE A 38 -10.61 -11.12 4.86
N GLN A 39 -11.51 -11.82 4.17
CA GLN A 39 -12.00 -11.37 2.85
C GLN A 39 -12.62 -9.97 2.97
N LYS A 40 -13.52 -9.77 3.95
CA LYS A 40 -14.13 -8.47 4.23
C LYS A 40 -13.09 -7.39 4.54
N GLN A 41 -12.15 -7.69 5.43
CA GLN A 41 -11.08 -6.76 5.79
C GLN A 41 -10.26 -6.34 4.56
N MET A 42 -9.89 -7.29 3.69
CA MET A 42 -9.11 -6.99 2.51
C MET A 42 -9.90 -6.15 1.49
N VAL A 43 -11.20 -6.41 1.33
CA VAL A 43 -12.08 -5.55 0.51
C VAL A 43 -12.14 -4.13 1.10
N GLU A 44 -12.29 -4.00 2.42
CA GLU A 44 -12.28 -2.70 3.10
C GLU A 44 -10.94 -1.97 2.96
N ASP A 45 -9.82 -2.70 2.97
CA ASP A 45 -8.46 -2.16 2.75
C ASP A 45 -8.28 -1.66 1.32
N LEU A 46 -8.82 -2.39 0.34
CA LEU A 46 -8.83 -1.98 -1.07
C LEU A 46 -9.77 -0.79 -1.32
N ASP A 47 -10.94 -0.75 -0.67
CA ASP A 47 -11.84 0.39 -0.72
C ASP A 47 -11.21 1.64 -0.10
N PHE A 48 -10.48 1.48 1.00
CA PHE A 48 -9.74 2.58 1.64
C PHE A 48 -8.68 3.17 0.71
N ILE A 49 -7.79 2.35 0.12
CA ILE A 49 -6.74 2.87 -0.77
C ILE A 49 -7.34 3.50 -2.03
N ASN A 50 -8.50 3.03 -2.50
CA ASN A 50 -9.24 3.63 -3.63
C ASN A 50 -9.71 5.06 -3.37
N GLN A 51 -9.88 5.42 -2.12
CA GLN A 51 -10.38 6.74 -1.74
C GLN A 51 -9.27 7.77 -1.64
N ILE A 52 -7.99 7.36 -1.67
CA ILE A 52 -6.87 8.31 -1.51
C ILE A 52 -6.87 9.35 -2.63
N GLN A 53 -6.74 10.61 -2.25
CA GLN A 53 -6.56 11.73 -3.16
C GLN A 53 -5.33 12.51 -2.71
N GLY A 54 -4.31 12.57 -3.57
CA GLY A 54 -3.09 13.34 -3.34
C GLY A 54 -3.14 14.72 -3.98
N ASN A 55 -2.36 15.65 -3.43
CA ASN A 55 -2.11 16.98 -4.03
C ASN A 55 -0.69 17.12 -4.63
N GLY A 56 0.04 16.01 -4.76
CA GLY A 56 1.37 15.94 -5.30
C GLY A 56 1.96 14.54 -5.18
N GLN A 57 3.17 14.35 -5.71
CA GLN A 57 3.92 13.11 -5.59
C GLN A 57 5.41 13.33 -5.78
N THR A 58 6.22 12.38 -5.34
CA THR A 58 7.65 12.36 -5.65
C THR A 58 7.92 11.73 -7.03
N PRO A 59 9.07 12.02 -7.66
CA PRO A 59 9.51 11.37 -8.90
C PRO A 59 9.46 9.83 -8.85
N PHE A 60 9.92 9.19 -7.78
CA PHE A 60 9.87 7.73 -7.67
C PHE A 60 8.45 7.19 -7.56
N HIS A 61 7.56 7.90 -6.86
CA HIS A 61 6.15 7.49 -6.83
C HIS A 61 5.53 7.56 -8.22
N LYS A 62 5.83 8.62 -8.95
CA LYS A 62 5.32 8.82 -10.32
C LYS A 62 5.79 7.74 -11.29
N SER A 63 7.01 7.23 -11.13
CA SER A 63 7.53 6.19 -12.03
C SER A 63 6.98 4.80 -11.75
N ILE A 64 6.54 4.52 -10.52
CA ILE A 64 6.02 3.20 -10.12
C ILE A 64 4.49 3.17 -10.21
N TYR A 65 3.83 4.10 -9.51
CA TYR A 65 2.37 4.11 -9.41
C TYR A 65 1.76 5.18 -10.32
N GLY A 66 2.39 6.35 -10.43
CA GLY A 66 1.81 7.52 -11.09
C GLY A 66 1.42 8.59 -10.07
N ASN A 67 0.22 9.15 -10.20
CA ASN A 67 -0.28 10.12 -9.21
C ASN A 67 -0.58 9.41 -7.88
N VAL A 68 -0.50 10.13 -6.77
CA VAL A 68 -1.07 9.67 -5.49
C VAL A 68 -2.59 9.77 -5.62
N ASP A 69 -3.19 8.70 -6.12
CA ASP A 69 -4.59 8.66 -6.51
C ASP A 69 -5.10 7.23 -6.35
N GLY A 70 -6.26 7.10 -5.70
CA GLY A 70 -6.81 5.81 -5.35
C GLY A 70 -7.20 4.96 -6.56
N ALA A 71 -7.65 5.56 -7.66
CA ALA A 71 -7.94 4.83 -8.89
C ALA A 71 -6.65 4.27 -9.52
N THR A 72 -5.55 5.01 -9.39
CA THR A 72 -4.22 4.58 -9.83
C THR A 72 -3.71 3.39 -9.01
N TYR A 73 -3.82 3.46 -7.68
CA TYR A 73 -3.48 2.33 -6.81
C TYR A 73 -4.38 1.11 -7.07
N LYS A 74 -5.69 1.32 -7.17
CA LYS A 74 -6.66 0.28 -7.54
C LYS A 74 -6.24 -0.46 -8.80
N LYS A 75 -5.99 0.29 -9.87
CA LYS A 75 -5.57 -0.29 -11.15
C LYS A 75 -4.28 -1.07 -10.99
N PHE A 76 -3.29 -0.52 -10.27
CA PHE A 76 -2.05 -1.22 -10.00
C PHE A 76 -2.33 -2.57 -9.33
N PHE A 77 -3.11 -2.62 -8.26
CA PHE A 77 -3.41 -3.89 -7.61
C PHE A 77 -4.14 -4.87 -8.54
N GLU A 78 -5.20 -4.43 -9.22
CA GLU A 78 -6.05 -5.29 -10.07
C GLU A 78 -5.34 -5.84 -11.31
N THR A 79 -4.28 -5.16 -11.80
CA THR A 79 -3.48 -5.70 -12.91
C THR A 79 -2.45 -6.74 -12.49
N HIS A 80 -2.18 -6.84 -11.19
CA HIS A 80 -1.11 -7.68 -10.63
C HIS A 80 -1.65 -8.86 -9.83
N ILE A 81 -2.78 -8.71 -9.14
CA ILE A 81 -3.37 -9.75 -8.28
C ILE A 81 -4.81 -10.03 -8.69
N GLU A 82 -5.07 -11.25 -9.12
CA GLU A 82 -6.39 -11.75 -9.55
C GLU A 82 -7.09 -12.57 -8.46
N ALA A 83 -6.30 -13.19 -7.57
CA ALA A 83 -6.81 -14.09 -6.55
C ALA A 83 -6.02 -14.02 -5.24
N VAL A 84 -6.68 -14.39 -4.15
CA VAL A 84 -6.11 -14.44 -2.80
C VAL A 84 -6.45 -15.79 -2.17
N GLY A 85 -5.45 -16.47 -1.61
CA GLY A 85 -5.63 -17.73 -0.89
C GLY A 85 -4.84 -17.79 0.41
N MET A 86 -4.89 -18.94 1.08
CA MET A 86 -4.03 -19.22 2.24
C MET A 86 -2.88 -20.17 1.88
N ASN A 87 -1.66 -19.87 2.32
CA ASN A 87 -0.48 -20.74 2.21
C ASN A 87 0.46 -20.51 3.41
N SER A 88 1.41 -21.40 3.66
CA SER A 88 2.46 -21.16 4.68
C SER A 88 3.59 -20.28 4.18
N CYS A 89 3.72 -20.05 2.86
CA CYS A 89 4.77 -19.24 2.24
C CYS A 89 6.18 -19.66 2.64
N GLY A 90 6.42 -20.97 2.75
CA GLY A 90 7.70 -21.52 3.25
C GLY A 90 7.83 -21.55 4.77
N GLY A 91 6.84 -21.04 5.50
CA GLY A 91 6.79 -21.02 6.96
C GLY A 91 7.50 -19.81 7.59
N GLY A 92 7.65 -19.85 8.92
CA GLY A 92 8.38 -18.82 9.67
C GLY A 92 7.62 -17.50 9.82
N ALA A 93 8.32 -16.40 9.57
CA ALA A 93 7.87 -15.03 9.86
C ALA A 93 7.16 -14.33 8.68
N ALA A 94 6.94 -15.03 7.56
CA ALA A 94 6.27 -14.47 6.38
C ALA A 94 4.82 -14.07 6.71
N VAL A 95 4.39 -12.92 6.19
CA VAL A 95 3.02 -12.40 6.41
C VAL A 95 2.13 -12.71 5.22
N ALA A 96 2.67 -12.57 4.01
CA ALA A 96 2.10 -13.05 2.77
C ALA A 96 3.22 -13.45 1.81
N CYS A 97 2.87 -13.99 0.65
CA CYS A 97 3.78 -14.20 -0.47
C CYS A 97 3.02 -14.23 -1.79
N VAL A 98 3.72 -13.98 -2.89
CA VAL A 98 3.37 -14.53 -4.21
C VAL A 98 4.29 -15.70 -4.49
N ILE A 99 3.76 -16.75 -5.11
CA ILE A 99 4.53 -17.94 -5.51
C ILE A 99 4.50 -18.01 -7.05
N PRO A 100 5.45 -17.36 -7.75
CA PRO A 100 5.36 -17.14 -9.20
C PRO A 100 5.19 -18.42 -10.03
N PHE A 101 5.83 -19.51 -9.61
CA PHE A 101 5.78 -20.79 -10.30
C PHE A 101 4.45 -21.56 -10.11
N LEU A 102 3.64 -21.17 -9.12
CA LEU A 102 2.32 -21.77 -8.89
C LEU A 102 1.22 -20.92 -9.56
N ASN A 103 1.22 -19.63 -9.29
CA ASN A 103 0.38 -18.64 -9.96
C ASN A 103 0.99 -17.24 -9.69
N PRO A 104 1.51 -16.53 -10.71
CA PRO A 104 2.17 -15.25 -10.53
C PRO A 104 1.21 -14.13 -10.11
N ASN A 105 -0.08 -14.24 -10.42
CA ASN A 105 -1.10 -13.24 -10.09
C ASN A 105 -1.93 -13.64 -8.87
N LYS A 106 -1.39 -14.49 -8.00
CA LYS A 106 -2.07 -14.94 -6.78
C LYS A 106 -1.26 -14.63 -5.54
N MET A 107 -1.87 -13.87 -4.65
CA MET A 107 -1.36 -13.62 -3.31
C MET A 107 -1.78 -14.73 -2.35
N TRP A 108 -0.86 -15.16 -1.51
CA TRP A 108 -1.11 -16.11 -0.46
C TRP A 108 -0.89 -15.45 0.89
N LEU A 109 -1.93 -15.39 1.71
CA LEU A 109 -1.85 -14.90 3.08
C LEU A 109 -1.40 -16.04 4.00
N THR A 110 -0.57 -15.72 4.99
CA THR A 110 -0.19 -16.67 6.05
C THR A 110 -1.04 -16.46 7.30
N LYS A 111 -0.83 -17.30 8.32
CA LYS A 111 -1.45 -17.11 9.64
C LYS A 111 -1.07 -15.77 10.28
N ASN A 112 0.14 -15.27 10.03
CA ASN A 112 0.59 -13.99 10.60
C ASN A 112 -0.28 -12.82 10.11
N PHE A 113 -0.72 -12.82 8.84
CA PHE A 113 -1.63 -11.78 8.35
C PHE A 113 -3.00 -11.84 9.05
N VAL A 114 -3.47 -13.04 9.34
CA VAL A 114 -4.81 -13.27 9.95
C VAL A 114 -4.81 -12.99 11.45
N GLU A 115 -3.74 -13.36 12.15
CA GLU A 115 -3.68 -13.34 13.61
C GLU A 115 -3.25 -11.98 14.18
N PHE A 116 -2.47 -11.18 13.43
CA PHE A 116 -2.00 -9.89 13.92
C PHE A 116 -2.83 -8.72 13.40
N SER A 117 -3.40 -7.97 14.34
CA SER A 117 -4.11 -6.72 14.05
C SER A 117 -3.11 -5.59 13.78
N HIS A 118 -3.22 -5.00 12.59
CA HIS A 118 -2.39 -3.88 12.15
C HIS A 118 -3.26 -2.73 11.66
N PRO A 119 -2.79 -1.47 11.72
CA PRO A 119 -3.49 -0.35 11.09
C PRO A 119 -3.75 -0.63 9.61
N GLN A 120 -4.89 -0.14 9.11
CA GLN A 120 -5.33 -0.38 7.73
C GLN A 120 -4.26 -0.03 6.69
N VAL A 121 -3.56 1.10 6.85
CA VAL A 121 -2.49 1.51 5.92
C VAL A 121 -1.31 0.53 5.88
N ALA A 122 -1.00 -0.14 6.99
CA ALA A 122 0.04 -1.15 7.07
C ALA A 122 -0.37 -2.44 6.36
N ARG A 123 -1.64 -2.83 6.46
CA ARG A 123 -2.16 -3.99 5.73
C ARG A 123 -2.15 -3.75 4.24
N VAL A 124 -2.55 -2.55 3.80
CA VAL A 124 -2.45 -2.13 2.40
C VAL A 124 -1.00 -2.17 1.92
N MET A 125 -0.03 -1.73 2.72
CA MET A 125 1.39 -1.85 2.35
C MET A 125 1.78 -3.30 2.02
N ILE A 126 1.36 -4.30 2.82
CA ILE A 126 1.62 -5.72 2.49
C ILE A 126 0.98 -6.09 1.15
N VAL A 127 -0.29 -5.72 0.94
CA VAL A 127 -1.02 -6.06 -0.28
C VAL A 127 -0.29 -5.55 -1.54
N TYR A 128 0.26 -4.34 -1.50
CA TYR A 128 0.99 -3.76 -2.63
C TYR A 128 2.43 -4.27 -2.73
N HIS A 129 3.06 -4.59 -1.60
CA HIS A 129 4.33 -5.32 -1.54
C HIS A 129 4.23 -6.64 -2.30
N GLU A 130 3.20 -7.43 -2.00
CA GLU A 130 2.97 -8.71 -2.68
C GLU A 130 2.59 -8.52 -4.15
N ALA A 131 1.85 -7.47 -4.49
CA ALA A 131 1.54 -7.17 -5.89
C ALA A 131 2.81 -6.97 -6.73
N ARG A 132 3.89 -6.39 -6.19
CA ARG A 132 5.18 -6.31 -6.90
C ARG A 132 5.72 -7.68 -7.24
N HIS A 133 5.59 -8.66 -6.36
CA HIS A 133 6.10 -10.00 -6.62
C HIS A 133 5.43 -10.71 -7.82
N SER A 134 4.33 -10.18 -8.36
CA SER A 134 3.71 -10.69 -9.60
C SER A 134 4.39 -10.24 -10.90
N GLU A 135 5.23 -9.19 -10.89
CA GLU A 135 5.87 -8.60 -12.08
C GLU A 135 7.00 -9.49 -12.63
N SER A 136 6.63 -10.52 -13.40
CA SER A 136 7.56 -11.52 -13.95
C SER A 136 8.61 -10.95 -14.92
N GLU A 137 8.28 -9.88 -15.65
CA GLU A 137 9.17 -9.14 -16.54
C GLU A 137 10.30 -8.42 -15.79
N HIS A 138 10.17 -8.31 -14.47
CA HIS A 138 11.14 -7.74 -13.56
C HIS A 138 11.74 -8.79 -12.60
N GLY A 139 11.61 -10.08 -12.93
CA GLY A 139 12.13 -11.15 -12.09
C GLY A 139 11.40 -11.26 -10.75
N ASN A 140 10.11 -10.89 -10.72
CA ASN A 140 9.24 -10.98 -9.53
C ASN A 140 9.72 -10.16 -8.33
N TRP A 141 10.63 -9.20 -8.52
CA TRP A 141 11.17 -8.36 -7.45
C TRP A 141 11.53 -9.13 -6.17
N GLY A 142 12.18 -10.29 -6.33
CA GLY A 142 12.56 -11.14 -5.20
C GLY A 142 13.43 -10.40 -4.18
N HIS A 143 13.32 -10.79 -2.91
CA HIS A 143 14.12 -10.19 -1.85
C HIS A 143 15.59 -10.55 -1.95
N ASP A 144 16.42 -9.59 -1.56
CA ASP A 144 17.82 -9.79 -1.24
C ASP A 144 17.99 -10.30 0.19
N THR A 145 19.09 -11.03 0.40
CA THR A 145 19.50 -11.48 1.73
C THR A 145 20.05 -10.29 2.52
N CYS A 146 19.41 -9.97 3.64
CA CYS A 146 19.85 -8.90 4.51
C CYS A 146 21.27 -9.15 5.06
N PRO A 147 22.09 -8.10 5.29
CA PRO A 147 23.46 -8.23 5.74
C PRO A 147 23.55 -8.92 7.12
N THR A 148 24.75 -9.34 7.51
CA THR A 148 25.00 -9.87 8.85
C THR A 148 26.28 -9.23 9.42
N PRO A 149 26.18 -8.44 10.51
CA PRO A 149 24.96 -8.07 11.23
C PRO A 149 24.06 -7.14 10.40
N PHE A 150 22.75 -7.12 10.71
CA PHE A 150 21.81 -6.15 10.16
C PHE A 150 21.26 -5.29 11.29
N LEU A 151 21.74 -4.06 11.36
CA LEU A 151 21.50 -3.14 12.47
C LEU A 151 20.73 -1.90 12.01
N ASP A 152 19.93 -1.34 12.90
CA ASP A 152 19.26 -0.05 12.72
C ASP A 152 20.25 1.12 12.94
N GLU A 153 19.73 2.34 12.82
CA GLU A 153 20.50 3.59 13.02
C GLU A 153 21.08 3.75 14.43
N ASN A 154 20.57 3.02 15.42
CA ASN A 154 21.03 3.02 16.80
C ASN A 154 21.95 1.83 17.12
N GLY A 155 22.29 1.00 16.12
CA GLY A 155 23.12 -0.18 16.28
C GLY A 155 22.40 -1.39 16.90
N LYS A 156 21.06 -1.41 16.92
CA LYS A 156 20.26 -2.54 17.40
C LYS A 156 19.89 -3.47 16.23
N ASP A 157 19.78 -4.77 16.50
CA ASP A 157 19.32 -5.75 15.50
C ASP A 157 17.98 -5.31 14.86
N MET A 158 17.97 -5.25 13.52
CA MET A 158 16.75 -5.09 12.75
C MET A 158 15.86 -6.31 12.92
N ALA A 159 14.60 -6.08 13.26
CA ALA A 159 13.57 -7.10 13.44
C ALA A 159 12.30 -6.72 12.68
N SER A 160 11.53 -7.72 12.28
CA SER A 160 10.23 -7.49 11.65
C SER A 160 9.27 -6.82 12.63
N ILE A 161 8.71 -5.66 12.26
CA ILE A 161 7.63 -5.02 13.03
C ILE A 161 6.38 -5.91 13.16
N TRP A 162 6.22 -6.90 12.27
CA TRP A 162 5.07 -7.79 12.22
C TRP A 162 5.18 -8.98 13.19
N THR A 163 6.38 -9.52 13.36
CA THR A 163 6.60 -10.81 14.04
C THR A 163 7.69 -10.79 15.10
N GLY A 164 8.46 -9.70 15.18
CA GLY A 164 9.64 -9.59 16.06
C GLY A 164 10.84 -10.44 15.63
N ALA A 165 10.75 -11.17 14.51
CA ALA A 165 11.84 -12.02 14.03
C ALA A 165 13.03 -11.16 13.56
N LYS A 166 14.26 -11.58 13.90
CA LYS A 166 15.49 -10.94 13.42
C LYS A 166 15.60 -11.09 11.90
N LEU A 167 16.02 -10.01 11.22
CA LEU A 167 16.11 -9.98 9.76
C LEU A 167 17.50 -10.30 9.20
N ALA A 168 18.55 -10.29 10.03
CA ALA A 168 19.91 -10.59 9.59
C ALA A 168 19.99 -11.97 8.89
N GLY A 169 20.55 -11.99 7.67
CA GLY A 169 20.69 -13.20 6.85
C GLY A 169 19.38 -13.76 6.27
N GLN A 170 18.25 -13.07 6.45
CA GLN A 170 16.96 -13.46 5.86
C GLN A 170 16.76 -12.79 4.50
N PRO A 171 16.04 -13.42 3.55
CA PRO A 171 15.62 -12.79 2.30
C PRO A 171 14.49 -11.79 2.58
N ALA A 172 14.83 -10.64 3.15
CA ALA A 172 13.88 -9.66 3.67
C ALA A 172 14.36 -8.21 3.44
N CYS A 173 15.23 -8.02 2.45
CA CYS A 173 15.76 -6.72 2.06
C CYS A 173 15.54 -6.49 0.56
N ASP A 174 15.66 -5.24 0.13
CA ASP A 174 15.74 -4.88 -1.27
C ASP A 174 17.01 -4.08 -1.55
N SER A 175 17.62 -4.33 -2.70
CA SER A 175 18.78 -3.59 -3.20
C SER A 175 18.44 -2.44 -4.14
N THR A 176 17.15 -2.24 -4.46
CA THR A 176 16.67 -1.16 -5.34
C THR A 176 15.41 -0.50 -4.80
N GLU A 177 15.14 0.74 -5.20
CA GLU A 177 13.93 1.47 -4.81
C GLU A 177 12.65 0.88 -5.45
N LYS A 178 12.80 0.07 -6.50
CA LYS A 178 11.70 -0.57 -7.23
C LYS A 178 11.32 -1.94 -6.68
N GLY A 179 12.11 -2.47 -5.75
CA GLY A 179 11.80 -3.72 -5.07
C GLY A 179 10.49 -3.63 -4.28
N SER A 180 10.04 -4.77 -3.76
CA SER A 180 8.81 -4.91 -2.98
C SER A 180 8.72 -3.98 -1.75
N TYR A 181 9.75 -3.94 -0.91
CA TYR A 181 9.89 -3.03 0.23
C TYR A 181 10.14 -1.58 -0.22
N GLY A 182 10.98 -1.37 -1.24
CA GLY A 182 11.30 -0.05 -1.77
C GLY A 182 10.07 0.69 -2.30
N SER A 183 9.32 0.03 -3.17
CA SER A 183 8.09 0.58 -3.76
C SER A 183 6.98 0.78 -2.72
N SER A 184 6.85 -0.11 -1.74
CA SER A 184 5.91 0.04 -0.63
C SER A 184 6.27 1.22 0.27
N THR A 185 7.57 1.41 0.55
CA THR A 185 8.09 2.59 1.25
C THR A 185 7.73 3.87 0.51
N ILE A 186 7.93 3.90 -0.82
CA ILE A 186 7.62 5.06 -1.66
C ILE A 186 6.13 5.38 -1.63
N MET A 187 5.26 4.37 -1.76
CA MET A 187 3.80 4.53 -1.64
C MET A 187 3.44 5.17 -0.29
N LEU A 188 3.92 4.59 0.81
CA LEU A 188 3.60 5.06 2.15
C LEU A 188 4.11 6.47 2.45
N LYS A 189 5.36 6.82 2.07
CA LYS A 189 5.87 8.19 2.23
C LYS A 189 5.05 9.21 1.45
N ASN A 190 4.58 8.86 0.27
CA ASN A 190 3.74 9.74 -0.54
C ASN A 190 2.33 9.88 0.03
N ILE A 191 1.74 8.83 0.60
CA ILE A 191 0.48 8.91 1.36
C ILE A 191 0.66 9.83 2.58
N SER A 192 1.71 9.62 3.38
CA SER A 192 2.06 10.45 4.53
C SER A 192 2.16 11.94 4.17
N LYS A 193 2.87 12.25 3.09
CA LYS A 193 3.20 13.63 2.72
C LYS A 193 2.11 14.34 1.91
N PHE A 194 1.45 13.64 0.99
CA PHE A 194 0.63 14.27 -0.05
C PHE A 194 -0.85 13.90 -0.03
N CYS A 195 -1.28 12.91 0.77
CA CYS A 195 -2.70 12.56 0.83
C CYS A 195 -3.52 13.74 1.41
N ALA A 196 -4.33 14.37 0.58
CA ALA A 196 -5.12 15.55 0.93
C ALA A 196 -6.35 15.21 1.77
N ASN A 197 -6.89 14.00 1.64
CA ASN A 197 -8.08 13.54 2.33
C ASN A 197 -7.84 12.49 3.44
N CYS A 198 -6.57 12.17 3.73
CA CYS A 198 -6.22 11.28 4.84
C CYS A 198 -6.22 12.05 6.17
N SER A 199 -6.65 11.38 7.25
CA SER A 199 -6.49 11.90 8.61
C SER A 199 -5.00 11.95 9.01
N ASP A 200 -4.69 12.77 10.02
CA ASP A 200 -3.33 12.85 10.57
C ASP A 200 -2.86 11.48 11.07
N LYS A 201 -3.76 10.67 11.66
CA LYS A 201 -3.42 9.32 12.10
C LYS A 201 -2.98 8.44 10.93
N VAL A 202 -3.71 8.46 9.80
CA VAL A 202 -3.33 7.67 8.62
C VAL A 202 -1.97 8.11 8.09
N LYS A 203 -1.69 9.41 8.06
CA LYS A 203 -0.39 9.95 7.62
C LYS A 203 0.75 9.55 8.55
N MET A 204 0.55 9.65 9.87
CA MET A 204 1.53 9.24 10.86
C MET A 204 1.80 7.73 10.81
N ASP A 205 0.76 6.90 10.72
CA ASP A 205 0.91 5.45 10.57
C ASP A 205 1.70 5.15 9.28
N ALA A 206 1.33 5.77 8.15
CA ALA A 206 2.03 5.58 6.88
C ALA A 206 3.51 5.95 6.99
N ASP A 207 3.84 7.06 7.66
CA ASP A 207 5.22 7.49 7.87
C ASP A 207 6.02 6.48 8.69
N MET A 208 5.45 6.02 9.80
CA MET A 208 6.07 5.05 10.70
C MET A 208 6.39 3.74 9.97
N TYR A 209 5.42 3.17 9.25
CA TYR A 209 5.63 1.93 8.50
C TYR A 209 6.58 2.12 7.30
N ALA A 210 6.60 3.30 6.69
CA ALA A 210 7.56 3.61 5.64
C ALA A 210 9.00 3.65 6.17
N ILE A 211 9.22 4.23 7.36
CA ILE A 211 10.55 4.26 7.98
C ILE A 211 11.02 2.84 8.31
N ASP A 212 10.14 1.97 8.82
CA ASP A 212 10.45 0.54 9.03
C ASP A 212 10.90 -0.13 7.72
N GLN A 213 10.12 0.04 6.64
CA GLN A 213 10.46 -0.57 5.34
C GLN A 213 11.72 0.04 4.72
N LEU A 214 11.97 1.34 4.91
CA LEU A 214 13.22 1.98 4.46
C LEU A 214 14.43 1.34 5.14
N GLY A 215 14.29 0.90 6.39
CA GLY A 215 15.30 0.13 7.11
C GLY A 215 15.79 -1.10 6.31
N ARG A 216 14.88 -1.75 5.57
CA ARG A 216 15.10 -2.95 4.75
C ARG A 216 15.78 -2.71 3.40
N ILE A 217 16.14 -1.47 3.09
CA ILE A 217 16.96 -1.16 1.92
C ILE A 217 18.44 -1.35 2.28
N ASP A 218 19.08 -2.34 1.68
CA ASP A 218 20.43 -2.79 2.05
C ASP A 218 21.55 -2.01 1.34
N GLN A 219 21.25 -1.36 0.22
CA GLN A 219 22.21 -0.52 -0.50
C GLN A 219 22.18 0.93 0.02
N PRO A 220 23.27 1.44 0.62
CA PRO A 220 23.28 2.80 1.18
C PRO A 220 22.98 3.89 0.15
N LYS A 221 23.43 3.70 -1.11
CA LYS A 221 23.16 4.65 -2.21
C LYS A 221 21.69 4.72 -2.57
N VAL A 222 20.98 3.58 -2.56
CA VAL A 222 19.55 3.52 -2.87
C VAL A 222 18.75 4.15 -1.74
N LYS A 223 19.08 3.80 -0.49
CA LYS A 223 18.49 4.43 0.70
C LYS A 223 18.66 5.95 0.67
N ALA A 224 19.84 6.45 0.34
CA ALA A 224 20.10 7.89 0.20
C ALA A 224 19.29 8.53 -0.95
N ALA A 225 19.15 7.86 -2.09
CA ALA A 225 18.33 8.34 -3.20
C ALA A 225 16.85 8.43 -2.84
N MET A 226 16.31 7.42 -2.14
CA MET A 226 14.93 7.45 -1.64
C MET A 226 14.70 8.59 -0.65
N LEU A 227 15.64 8.81 0.30
CA LEU A 227 15.57 9.94 1.23
C LEU A 227 15.59 11.30 0.51
N ALA A 228 16.43 11.44 -0.53
CA ALA A 228 16.46 12.64 -1.35
C ALA A 228 15.14 12.86 -2.12
N ASP A 229 14.57 11.80 -2.68
CA ASP A 229 13.26 11.81 -3.35
C ASP A 229 12.14 12.25 -2.40
N PHE A 230 12.11 11.73 -1.15
CA PHE A 230 11.11 12.11 -0.14
C PHE A 230 11.22 13.57 0.32
N ASN A 231 12.42 14.15 0.24
CA ASN A 231 12.67 15.55 0.57
C ASN A 231 12.41 16.51 -0.60
N ALA A 232 12.26 15.99 -1.83
CA ALA A 232 11.90 16.82 -2.97
C ALA A 232 10.53 17.48 -2.76
N THR A 233 10.40 18.73 -3.18
CA THR A 233 9.10 19.43 -3.24
C THR A 233 8.17 18.69 -4.21
N ALA A 234 6.87 18.65 -3.89
CA ALA A 234 5.86 18.16 -4.83
C ALA A 234 6.03 18.84 -6.19
N LYS A 235 5.92 18.05 -7.26
CA LYS A 235 5.85 18.53 -8.63
C LYS A 235 4.51 18.17 -9.24
#